data_AF-A0A955SK23-F1
#
_entry.id   AF-A0A955SK23-F1
#
_cell.length_a   1.000
_cell.length_b   1.000
_cell.length_c   1.000
_cell.angle_alpha   90.00
_cell.angle_beta   90.00
_cell.angle_gamma   90.00
#
_symmetry.space_group_name_H-M   'P 1'
#
loop_
_entity.id
_entity.type
_entity.pdbx_description
1 polymer ?
#
loop_
_entity_poly.entity_id
_entity_poly.type
_entity_poly.pdbx_seq_one_letter_code
_entity_poly.pdbx_strand_id
1 'polypeptide(L)'
;MVRKPPPSLRKHILIVDDEPAVRRTVRGALESSGFECAESDNGAAALAWLEENQVDLVLADYHMPIMSGLTLLERVSNSLNGRTPRVILLSGVIDEKHKVKAMGLGAYAIIDKPCNFRELVEKVHEALDF
;
A
#
# COMPACT_ATOMS: atom_id res chain seq x y z
N MET A 1 21.49 -26.75 22.23
CA MET A 1 21.43 -25.26 22.19
C MET A 1 20.52 -24.88 21.03
N VAL A 2 19.24 -24.62 21.28
CA VAL A 2 18.28 -24.23 20.24
C VAL A 2 18.65 -22.80 19.84
N ARG A 3 19.08 -22.61 18.59
CA ARG A 3 19.30 -21.26 18.04
C ARG A 3 17.96 -20.52 18.10
N LYS A 4 17.94 -19.37 18.75
CA LYS A 4 16.83 -18.42 18.66
C LYS A 4 16.60 -18.13 17.17
N PRO A 5 15.37 -18.30 16.62
CA PRO A 5 15.12 -17.96 15.22
C PRO A 5 15.48 -16.50 14.99
N PRO A 6 16.01 -16.12 13.80
CA PRO A 6 16.26 -14.73 13.49
C PRO A 6 14.96 -13.91 13.66
N PRO A 7 15.05 -12.60 13.97
CA PRO A 7 13.87 -11.75 13.99
C PRO A 7 13.14 -11.94 12.65
N SER A 8 11.86 -12.25 12.70
CA SER A 8 11.05 -12.48 11.51
C SER A 8 11.18 -11.26 10.59
N LEU A 9 11.67 -11.46 9.36
CA LEU A 9 11.66 -10.49 8.25
C LEU A 9 10.21 -10.24 7.78
N ARG A 10 9.33 -9.82 8.69
CA ARG A 10 7.96 -9.47 8.31
C ARG A 10 8.05 -8.28 7.36
N LYS A 11 7.31 -8.34 6.26
CA LYS A 11 7.22 -7.23 5.32
C LYS A 11 6.35 -6.14 5.91
N HIS A 12 6.78 -4.90 5.73
CA HIS A 12 6.09 -3.72 6.26
C HIS A 12 5.22 -3.10 5.18
N ILE A 13 3.96 -2.85 5.51
CA ILE A 13 2.96 -2.30 4.62
C ILE A 13 2.43 -0.99 5.21
N LEU A 14 2.42 0.08 4.41
CA LEU A 14 1.71 1.31 4.76
C LEU A 14 0.31 1.30 4.13
N ILE A 15 -0.72 1.34 4.95
CA ILE A 15 -2.13 1.43 4.53
C ILE A 15 -2.53 2.91 4.56
N VAL A 16 -2.99 3.44 3.42
CA VAL A 16 -3.38 4.84 3.27
C VAL A 16 -4.82 4.91 2.79
N ASP A 17 -5.75 5.31 3.65
CA ASP A 17 -7.18 5.41 3.33
C ASP A 17 -7.79 6.38 4.35
N ASP A 18 -8.67 7.30 3.95
CA ASP A 18 -9.24 8.29 4.89
C ASP A 18 -10.29 7.68 5.83
N GLU A 19 -10.85 6.52 5.48
CA GLU A 19 -11.85 5.84 6.28
C GLU A 19 -11.18 4.94 7.36
N PRO A 20 -11.28 5.28 8.66
CA PRO A 20 -10.62 4.51 9.72
C PRO A 20 -11.15 3.08 9.87
N ALA A 21 -12.41 2.83 9.44
CA ALA A 21 -12.98 1.49 9.43
C ALA A 21 -12.34 0.60 8.35
N VAL A 22 -12.05 1.17 7.18
CA VAL A 22 -11.38 0.46 6.09
C VAL A 22 -9.96 0.11 6.51
N ARG A 23 -9.19 1.09 7.02
CA ARG A 23 -7.81 0.87 7.51
C ARG A 23 -7.73 -0.27 8.53
N ARG A 24 -8.57 -0.23 9.57
CA ARG A 24 -8.61 -1.28 10.61
C ARG A 24 -8.91 -2.67 10.05
N THR A 25 -9.80 -2.76 9.07
CA THR A 25 -10.22 -4.05 8.50
C THR A 25 -9.12 -4.62 7.61
N VAL A 26 -8.54 -3.79 6.74
CA VAL A 26 -7.41 -4.16 5.87
C VAL A 26 -6.20 -4.56 6.72
N ARG A 27 -5.87 -3.78 7.77
CA ARG A 27 -4.82 -4.11 8.72
C ARG A 27 -5.02 -5.48 9.34
N GLY A 28 -6.22 -5.76 9.87
CA GLY A 28 -6.52 -7.05 10.48
C GLY A 28 -6.32 -8.23 9.51
N ALA A 29 -6.69 -8.07 8.24
CA ALA A 29 -6.48 -9.09 7.22
C ALA A 29 -4.98 -9.31 6.93
N LEU A 30 -4.21 -8.23 6.77
CA LEU A 30 -2.78 -8.30 6.47
C LEU A 30 -1.94 -8.82 7.65
N GLU A 31 -2.21 -8.36 8.87
CA GLU A 31 -1.52 -8.82 10.07
C GLU A 31 -1.79 -10.31 10.34
N SER A 32 -3.02 -10.77 10.09
CA SER A 32 -3.38 -12.20 10.17
C SER A 32 -2.64 -13.06 9.13
N SER A 33 -2.21 -12.46 8.03
CA SER A 33 -1.36 -13.07 6.99
C SER A 33 0.14 -12.91 7.23
N GLY A 34 0.56 -12.36 8.38
CA GLY A 34 1.96 -12.30 8.79
C GLY A 34 2.72 -11.02 8.41
N PHE A 35 2.01 -10.00 7.92
CA PHE A 35 2.59 -8.68 7.63
C PHE A 35 2.64 -7.79 8.88
N GLU A 36 3.50 -6.75 8.83
CA GLU A 36 3.46 -5.62 9.76
C GLU A 36 2.87 -4.41 9.06
N CYS A 37 1.99 -3.68 9.75
CA CYS A 37 1.21 -2.60 9.13
C CYS A 37 1.40 -1.27 9.86
N ALA A 38 1.57 -0.20 9.08
CA ALA A 38 1.41 1.18 9.50
C ALA A 38 0.17 1.77 8.81
N GLU A 39 -0.38 2.85 9.37
CA GLU A 39 -1.58 3.51 8.84
C GLU A 39 -1.33 5.00 8.64
N SER A 40 -1.91 5.56 7.57
CA SER A 40 -2.07 6.99 7.35
C SER A 40 -3.49 7.27 6.85
N ASP A 41 -4.05 8.41 7.22
CA ASP A 41 -5.41 8.81 6.82
C ASP A 41 -5.47 9.68 5.56
N ASN A 42 -4.32 10.07 5.01
CA ASN A 42 -4.26 10.81 3.75
C ASN A 42 -2.89 10.69 3.08
N GLY A 43 -2.83 11.05 1.79
CA GLY A 43 -1.60 10.97 0.99
C GLY A 43 -0.49 11.92 1.44
N ALA A 44 -0.80 13.10 1.97
CA ALA A 44 0.21 14.06 2.41
C ALA A 44 0.93 13.59 3.69
N ALA A 45 0.17 13.10 4.67
CA ALA A 45 0.71 12.49 5.89
C ALA A 45 1.50 11.21 5.56
N ALA A 46 1.01 10.40 4.61
CA ALA A 46 1.71 9.20 4.16
C ALA A 46 3.06 9.54 3.54
N LEU A 47 3.11 10.57 2.68
CA LEU A 47 4.34 11.00 2.03
C LEU A 47 5.36 11.51 3.05
N ALA A 48 4.95 12.39 3.98
CA ALA A 48 5.83 12.89 5.03
C ALA A 48 6.37 11.74 5.89
N TRP A 49 5.53 10.76 6.21
CA TRP A 49 5.95 9.58 6.97
C TRP A 49 6.96 8.71 6.19
N LEU A 50 6.80 8.57 4.86
CA LEU A 50 7.71 7.83 3.98
C LEU A 50 9.07 8.51 3.78
N GLU A 51 9.22 9.79 4.12
CA GLU A 51 10.53 10.46 4.13
C GLU A 51 11.43 9.97 5.27
N GLU A 52 10.83 9.57 6.39
CA GLU A 52 11.55 9.13 7.59
C GLU A 52 11.53 7.62 7.78
N ASN A 53 10.61 6.91 7.10
CA ASN A 53 10.36 5.49 7.30
C ASN A 53 10.45 4.72 5.98
N GLN A 54 10.69 3.42 6.07
CA GLN A 54 10.78 2.53 4.92
C GLN A 54 9.74 1.42 5.06
N VAL A 55 9.08 1.11 3.94
CA VAL A 55 8.12 0.02 3.82
C VAL A 55 8.40 -0.75 2.54
N ASP A 56 7.92 -1.98 2.47
CA ASP A 56 8.03 -2.79 1.26
C ASP A 56 6.89 -2.48 0.28
N LEU A 57 5.71 -2.11 0.81
CA LEU A 57 4.51 -1.84 0.03
C LEU A 57 3.67 -0.70 0.62
N VAL A 58 3.11 0.11 -0.27
CA VAL A 58 2.05 1.09 0.04
C VAL A 58 0.76 0.59 -0.58
N LEU A 59 -0.28 0.45 0.24
CA LEU A 59 -1.63 0.13 -0.17
C LEU A 59 -2.47 1.38 0.04
N ALA A 60 -2.81 2.08 -1.04
CA ALA A 60 -3.43 3.40 -0.95
C ALA A 60 -4.81 3.42 -1.62
N ASP A 61 -5.78 4.06 -0.97
CA ASP A 61 -7.02 4.43 -1.61
C ASP A 61 -6.78 5.45 -2.72
N TYR A 62 -7.52 5.31 -3.81
CA TYR A 62 -7.42 6.20 -4.94
C TYR A 62 -8.00 7.58 -4.62
N HIS A 63 -9.14 7.63 -3.93
CA HIS A 63 -9.97 8.82 -3.71
C HIS A 63 -9.91 9.31 -2.27
N MET A 64 -8.82 10.00 -1.92
CA MET A 64 -8.68 10.64 -0.62
C MET A 64 -8.77 12.17 -0.69
N PRO A 65 -9.26 12.84 0.36
CA PRO A 65 -9.12 14.28 0.51
C PRO A 65 -7.63 14.68 0.62
N ILE A 66 -7.34 15.97 0.36
CA ILE A 66 -6.01 16.59 0.44
C ILE A 66 -5.05 16.11 -0.66
N MET A 67 -4.80 14.80 -0.76
CA MET A 67 -3.94 14.18 -1.77
C MET A 67 -4.49 12.80 -2.13
N SER A 68 -4.77 12.60 -3.43
CA SER A 68 -5.24 11.32 -3.96
C SER A 68 -4.14 10.25 -3.95
N GLY A 69 -4.54 8.97 -4.00
CA GLY A 69 -3.60 7.86 -4.16
C GLY A 69 -2.76 7.96 -5.43
N LEU A 70 -3.32 8.52 -6.51
CA LEU A 70 -2.58 8.75 -7.75
C LEU A 70 -1.46 9.79 -7.56
N THR A 71 -1.73 10.89 -6.87
CA THR A 71 -0.70 11.90 -6.58
C THR A 71 0.33 11.38 -5.58
N LEU A 72 -0.07 10.56 -4.61
CA LEU A 72 0.86 9.87 -3.74
C LEU A 72 1.80 8.95 -4.53
N LEU A 73 1.26 8.12 -5.42
CA LEU A 73 2.03 7.25 -6.31
C LEU A 73 3.07 8.03 -7.11
N GLU A 74 2.66 9.12 -7.76
CA GLU A 74 3.55 9.99 -8.55
C GLU A 74 4.69 10.58 -7.71
N ARG A 75 4.44 10.91 -6.44
CA ARG A 75 5.48 11.45 -5.56
C ARG A 75 6.42 10.38 -5.03
N VAL A 76 5.87 9.22 -4.67
CA VAL A 76 6.63 8.04 -4.23
C VAL A 76 7.55 7.55 -5.34
N SER A 77 7.07 7.50 -6.59
CA SER A 77 7.88 7.08 -7.75
C SER A 77 9.05 8.00 -8.05
N ASN A 78 8.93 9.29 -7.74
CA ASN A 78 9.92 10.32 -8.08
C ASN A 78 10.91 10.66 -6.94
N SER A 79 10.59 10.35 -5.67
CA SER A 79 11.31 10.93 -4.52
C SER A 79 12.22 9.98 -3.76
N LEU A 80 12.08 8.66 -3.93
CA LEU A 80 12.76 7.68 -3.06
C LEU A 80 14.04 7.17 -3.72
N ASN A 81 15.18 7.73 -3.32
CA ASN A 81 16.56 7.44 -3.77
C ASN A 81 16.98 5.96 -3.64
N GLY A 82 16.40 5.07 -4.44
CA GLY A 82 16.86 3.68 -4.63
C GLY A 82 16.07 2.59 -3.89
N ARG A 83 15.03 2.92 -3.11
CA ARG A 83 14.10 1.95 -2.48
C ARG A 83 12.66 2.45 -2.52
N THR A 84 12.11 2.52 -3.71
CA THR A 84 10.69 2.82 -3.91
C THR A 84 9.86 1.59 -3.51
N PRO A 85 8.92 1.70 -2.55
CA PRO A 85 8.01 0.60 -2.23
C PRO A 85 7.13 0.27 -3.43
N ARG A 86 6.64 -0.96 -3.49
CA ARG A 86 5.54 -1.29 -4.42
C ARG A 86 4.31 -0.49 -4.02
N VAL A 87 3.52 -0.03 -4.98
CA VAL A 87 2.27 0.68 -4.69
C VAL A 87 1.11 -0.08 -5.31
N ILE A 88 0.13 -0.45 -4.49
CA ILE A 88 -1.16 -0.98 -4.94
C ILE A 88 -2.22 0.08 -4.66
N LEU A 89 -3.01 0.41 -5.67
CA LEU A 89 -4.14 1.32 -5.52
C LEU A 89 -5.42 0.52 -5.27
N LEU A 90 -6.16 0.86 -4.22
CA LEU A 90 -7.53 0.45 -4.01
C LEU A 90 -8.44 1.53 -4.61
N SER A 91 -9.32 1.17 -5.52
CA SER A 91 -10.11 2.16 -6.26
C SER A 91 -11.56 1.75 -6.31
N GLY A 92 -12.50 2.70 -6.20
CA GLY A 92 -13.86 2.48 -6.70
C GLY A 92 -13.91 2.47 -8.23
N VAL A 93 -14.93 3.10 -8.79
CA VAL A 93 -15.05 3.26 -10.25
C VAL A 93 -14.07 4.34 -10.72
N ILE A 94 -12.97 3.91 -11.34
CA ILE A 94 -12.09 4.78 -12.12
C ILE A 94 -12.19 4.42 -13.60
N ASP A 95 -12.14 5.43 -14.47
CA ASP A 95 -12.13 5.20 -15.90
C ASP A 95 -10.81 4.58 -16.39
N GLU A 96 -10.85 4.02 -17.60
CA GLU A 96 -9.70 3.37 -18.22
C GLU A 96 -8.48 4.29 -18.33
N LYS A 97 -8.70 5.61 -18.55
CA LYS A 97 -7.59 6.56 -18.69
C LYS A 97 -6.82 6.72 -17.38
N HIS A 98 -7.54 6.73 -16.25
CA HIS A 98 -6.93 6.80 -14.93
C HIS A 98 -6.21 5.50 -14.56
N LYS A 99 -6.73 4.33 -14.95
CA LYS A 99 -6.04 3.04 -14.81
C LYS A 99 -4.72 3.02 -15.58
N VAL A 100 -4.76 3.40 -16.86
CA VAL A 100 -3.57 3.50 -17.71
C VAL A 100 -2.54 4.47 -17.13
N LYS A 101 -2.99 5.63 -16.64
CA LYS A 101 -2.09 6.61 -16.01
C LYS A 101 -1.42 6.06 -14.76
N ALA A 102 -2.17 5.41 -13.87
CA ALA A 102 -1.63 4.83 -12.65
C ALA A 102 -0.59 3.73 -12.95
N MET A 103 -0.88 2.83 -13.89
CA MET A 103 0.08 1.81 -14.31
C MET A 103 1.34 2.43 -14.95
N GLY A 104 1.17 3.48 -15.76
CA GLY A 104 2.29 4.22 -16.36
C GLY A 104 3.19 4.94 -15.34
N LEU A 105 2.65 5.28 -14.16
CA LEU A 105 3.41 5.84 -13.03
C LEU A 105 4.06 4.77 -12.14
N GLY A 106 3.88 3.48 -12.46
CA GLY A 106 4.52 2.37 -11.74
C GLY A 106 3.68 1.77 -10.61
N ALA A 107 2.35 1.95 -10.61
CA ALA A 107 1.49 1.14 -9.77
C ALA A 107 1.74 -0.35 -10.08
N TYR A 108 1.92 -1.17 -9.03
CA TYR A 108 2.05 -2.61 -9.18
C TYR A 108 0.72 -3.24 -9.61
N ALA A 109 -0.35 -2.83 -8.93
CA ALA A 109 -1.69 -3.28 -9.22
C ALA A 109 -2.72 -2.21 -8.85
N ILE A 110 -3.91 -2.35 -9.43
CA ILE A 110 -5.11 -1.60 -9.07
C ILE A 110 -6.17 -2.65 -8.74
N ILE A 111 -6.78 -2.53 -7.56
CA ILE A 111 -7.82 -3.44 -7.08
C ILE A 111 -9.12 -2.65 -6.96
N ASP A 112 -10.17 -3.12 -7.63
CA ASP A 112 -11.47 -2.47 -7.62
C ASP A 112 -12.21 -2.73 -6.27
N LYS A 113 -12.79 -1.69 -5.69
CA LYS A 113 -13.66 -1.70 -4.51
C LYS A 113 -15.11 -1.90 -4.98
N PRO A 114 -15.91 -2.75 -4.29
CA PRO A 114 -15.53 -3.55 -3.14
C PRO A 114 -14.62 -4.73 -3.53
N CYS A 115 -13.50 -4.90 -2.82
CA CYS A 115 -12.58 -6.00 -3.03
C CYS A 115 -12.76 -7.08 -1.95
N ASN A 116 -12.49 -8.32 -2.30
CA ASN A 116 -12.38 -9.40 -1.33
C ASN A 116 -11.02 -9.33 -0.63
N PHE A 117 -10.99 -9.42 0.71
CA PHE A 117 -9.72 -9.45 1.46
C PHE A 117 -8.78 -10.57 1.05
N ARG A 118 -9.32 -11.72 0.60
CA ARG A 118 -8.50 -12.81 0.03
C ARG A 118 -7.72 -12.33 -1.19
N GLU A 119 -8.40 -11.70 -2.13
CA GLU A 119 -7.79 -11.18 -3.37
C GLU A 119 -6.76 -10.09 -3.04
N LEU A 120 -7.09 -9.19 -2.11
CA LEU A 120 -6.17 -8.15 -1.63
C LEU A 120 -4.89 -8.77 -1.06
N VAL A 121 -5.02 -9.75 -0.17
CA VAL A 121 -3.89 -10.45 0.44
C VAL A 121 -3.07 -11.22 -0.60
N GLU A 122 -3.71 -11.91 -1.54
CA GLU A 122 -3.05 -12.61 -2.65
C GLU A 122 -2.22 -11.62 -3.48
N LYS A 123 -2.79 -10.46 -3.84
CA LYS A 123 -2.06 -9.42 -4.59
C LYS A 123 -0.89 -8.82 -3.82
N VAL A 124 -1.03 -8.67 -2.50
CA VAL A 124 0.07 -8.22 -1.65
C VAL A 124 1.20 -9.26 -1.60
N HIS A 125 0.89 -10.55 -1.50
CA HIS A 125 1.89 -11.61 -1.58
C HIS A 125 2.61 -11.62 -2.94
N GLU A 126 1.85 -11.54 -4.05
CA GLU A 126 2.42 -11.44 -5.40
C GLU A 126 3.36 -10.22 -5.54
N ALA A 127 2.98 -9.08 -4.98
CA ALA A 127 3.78 -7.86 -5.04
C ALA A 127 5.11 -7.94 -4.26
N LEU A 128 5.15 -8.78 -3.23
CA LEU A 128 6.26 -8.92 -2.30
C LEU A 128 7.09 -10.19 -2.53
N ASP A 129 6.82 -10.92 -3.63
CA ASP A 129 7.49 -12.15 -4.04
C ASP A 129 7.44 -13.27 -2.98
N PHE A 130 6.27 -13.51 -2.39
CA PHE A 130 5.99 -14.64 -1.47
C PHE A 130 5.37 -15.86 -2.16
#